data_AF-A0A5D4NKU5-F1
#
_entry.id   AF-A0A5D4NKU5-F1
#
_cell.length_a   1.000
_cell.length_b   1.000
_cell.length_c   1.000
_cell.angle_alpha   90.00
_cell.angle_beta   90.00
_cell.angle_gamma   90.00
#
_symmetry.space_group_name_H-M   'P 1'
#
loop_
_entity.id
_entity.type
_entity.pdbx_description
1 polymer ?
#
loop_
_entity_poly.entity_id
_entity_poly.type
_entity_poly.pdbx_seq_one_letter_code
_entity_poly.pdbx_strand_id
1 'polypeptide(L)'
;MDGVFIVSEDLGKIRPDDNAAFPYYNDGKLKWDTKFNPVTWVLLKEKGISVLGPDITKFPFDASKDLLTSYVRENMNSYWTMRVERLENSLNRDMNHSSKEISEEVEWTVLGLLRQYFTLKESDITSKAEAGEYGLLNLPERWHPIIHEALNIRSNKYVKLFQFDKERVLETVKFTKYLIDHCNNIKCGRTNRVKY
;
A
#
# COMPACT_ATOMS: atom_id res chain seq x y z
N MET A 1 -15.93 11.34 -10.60
CA MET A 1 -14.55 11.57 -10.15
C MET A 1 -14.45 10.93 -8.79
N ASP A 2 -13.56 9.96 -8.62
CA ASP A 2 -13.39 9.33 -7.32
C ASP A 2 -12.58 10.26 -6.42
N GLY A 3 -12.95 10.36 -5.15
CA GLY A 3 -12.32 11.30 -4.24
C GLY A 3 -13.04 11.41 -2.91
N VAL A 4 -12.30 11.92 -1.92
CA VAL A 4 -12.82 12.25 -0.60
C VAL A 4 -13.15 13.74 -0.57
N PHE A 5 -14.25 14.11 0.07
CA PHE A 5 -14.70 15.49 0.19
C PHE A 5 -14.54 15.95 1.64
N ILE A 6 -13.94 17.11 1.81
CA ILE A 6 -13.66 17.73 3.10
C ILE A 6 -13.82 19.24 3.05
N VAL A 7 -13.99 19.87 4.20
CA VAL A 7 -13.89 21.32 4.35
C VAL A 7 -12.48 21.75 4.76
N SER A 8 -12.19 23.06 4.75
CA SER A 8 -10.87 23.60 5.12
C SER A 8 -10.45 23.19 6.53
N GLU A 9 -11.41 23.09 7.44
CA GLU A 9 -11.20 22.77 8.85
C GLU A 9 -10.77 21.32 9.06
N ASP A 10 -10.97 20.45 8.06
CA ASP A 10 -10.62 19.02 8.12
C ASP A 10 -9.19 18.73 7.65
N LEU A 11 -8.50 19.71 7.08
CA LEU A 11 -7.15 19.53 6.54
C LEU A 11 -6.19 19.04 7.63
N GLY A 12 -5.48 17.96 7.34
CA GLY A 12 -4.57 17.30 8.28
C GLY A 12 -5.23 16.34 9.26
N LYS A 13 -6.56 16.28 9.31
CA LYS A 13 -7.26 15.40 10.25
C LYS A 13 -7.39 13.97 9.73
N ILE A 14 -7.29 13.00 10.61
CA ILE A 14 -7.56 11.57 10.28
C ILE A 14 -9.07 11.27 10.33
N ARG A 15 -9.81 12.04 11.15
CA ARG A 15 -11.27 12.08 11.27
C ARG A 15 -11.73 13.51 11.56
N PRO A 16 -12.99 13.88 11.27
CA PRO A 16 -13.56 15.12 11.78
C PRO A 16 -13.63 15.10 13.32
N ASP A 17 -13.88 16.27 13.91
CA ASP A 17 -13.83 16.47 15.38
C ASP A 17 -14.90 15.65 16.13
N ASP A 18 -15.98 15.27 15.45
CA ASP A 18 -17.04 14.40 15.96
C ASP A 18 -16.71 12.90 15.87
N ASN A 19 -15.50 12.56 15.42
CA ASN A 19 -15.03 11.19 15.12
C ASN A 19 -15.81 10.45 14.02
N ALA A 20 -16.64 11.14 13.23
CA ALA A 20 -17.34 10.57 12.09
C ALA A 20 -16.38 10.18 10.95
N ALA A 21 -16.93 9.69 9.85
CA ALA A 21 -16.19 9.39 8.63
C ALA A 21 -16.40 10.49 7.58
N PHE A 22 -15.42 10.68 6.72
CA PHE A 22 -15.55 11.63 5.62
C PHE A 22 -16.43 11.06 4.50
N PRO A 23 -17.15 11.92 3.76
CA PRO A 23 -17.79 11.53 2.53
C PRO A 23 -16.75 11.23 1.44
N TYR A 24 -16.95 10.17 0.67
CA TYR A 24 -16.17 9.89 -0.53
C TYR A 24 -17.03 9.29 -1.63
N TYR A 25 -16.65 9.59 -2.86
CA TYR A 25 -17.22 9.00 -4.06
C TYR A 25 -16.23 7.99 -4.61
N ASN A 26 -16.70 6.77 -4.86
CA ASN A 26 -15.92 5.72 -5.51
C ASN A 26 -16.88 4.78 -6.24
N ASP A 27 -16.54 4.41 -7.47
CA ASP A 27 -17.28 3.43 -8.27
C ASP A 27 -18.79 3.74 -8.37
N GLY A 28 -19.09 4.99 -8.73
CA GLY A 28 -20.47 5.44 -8.94
C GLY A 28 -21.26 5.74 -7.66
N LYS A 29 -20.69 5.53 -6.46
CA LYS A 29 -21.41 5.61 -5.18
C LYS A 29 -20.78 6.59 -4.21
N LEU A 30 -21.61 7.43 -3.59
CA LEU A 30 -21.25 8.28 -2.45
C LEU A 30 -21.44 7.51 -1.14
N LYS A 31 -20.45 7.54 -0.25
CA LYS A 31 -20.41 6.80 1.02
C LYS A 31 -19.78 7.63 2.13
N TRP A 32 -20.02 7.26 3.39
CA TRP A 32 -19.52 7.93 4.61
C TRP A 32 -18.83 6.94 5.55
N ASP A 33 -17.80 6.25 5.07
CA ASP A 33 -17.01 5.32 5.89
C ASP A 33 -15.49 5.50 5.76
N THR A 34 -15.03 6.51 5.00
CA THR A 34 -13.60 6.74 4.81
C THR A 34 -12.98 7.56 5.94
N LYS A 35 -11.70 7.29 6.17
CA LYS A 35 -10.84 8.00 7.11
C LYS A 35 -9.55 8.32 6.38
N PHE A 36 -8.98 9.49 6.64
CA PHE A 36 -7.63 9.76 6.13
C PHE A 36 -6.60 8.97 6.91
N ASN A 37 -5.40 8.92 6.38
CA ASN A 37 -4.23 8.48 7.09
C ASN A 37 -3.06 9.42 6.76
N PRO A 38 -1.95 9.33 7.50
CA PRO A 38 -0.77 10.14 7.23
C PRO A 38 -0.25 10.01 5.79
N VAL A 39 -0.46 8.86 5.12
CA VAL A 39 -0.07 8.66 3.71
C VAL A 39 -0.75 9.68 2.80
N THR A 40 -2.05 9.96 3.01
CA THR A 40 -2.77 10.95 2.20
C THR A 40 -2.21 12.35 2.40
N TRP A 41 -1.96 12.76 3.65
CA TRP A 41 -1.47 14.11 3.94
C TRP A 41 -0.04 14.31 3.43
N VAL A 42 0.83 13.31 3.56
CA VAL A 42 2.19 13.38 2.99
C VAL A 42 2.16 13.46 1.47
N LEU A 43 1.39 12.59 0.80
CA LEU A 43 1.24 12.66 -0.66
C LEU A 43 0.71 14.01 -1.13
N LEU A 44 -0.31 14.53 -0.44
CA LEU A 44 -0.91 15.82 -0.80
C LEU A 44 0.11 16.95 -0.64
N LYS A 45 0.91 16.95 0.43
CA LYS A 45 1.93 17.98 0.67
C LYS A 45 3.11 17.91 -0.30
N GLU A 46 3.57 16.71 -0.64
CA GLU A 46 4.77 16.51 -1.47
C GLU A 46 4.46 16.50 -2.97
N LYS A 47 3.28 16.02 -3.37
CA LYS A 47 2.93 15.73 -4.78
C LYS A 47 1.57 16.29 -5.19
N GLY A 48 0.91 17.07 -4.33
CA GLY A 48 -0.39 17.67 -4.61
C GLY A 48 -0.31 18.73 -5.71
N ILE A 49 -1.36 18.81 -6.52
CA ILE A 49 -1.52 19.82 -7.57
C ILE A 49 -2.73 20.67 -7.23
N SER A 50 -2.52 21.94 -6.91
CA SER A 50 -3.60 22.90 -6.69
C SER A 50 -4.23 23.29 -8.03
N VAL A 51 -5.46 22.82 -8.28
CA VAL A 51 -6.26 23.23 -9.45
C VAL A 51 -6.95 24.58 -9.19
N LEU A 52 -7.42 24.79 -7.96
CA LEU A 52 -8.07 26.01 -7.51
C LEU A 52 -7.67 26.32 -6.06
N GLY A 53 -7.50 27.61 -5.75
CA GLY A 53 -7.15 28.08 -4.41
C GLY A 53 -5.64 28.17 -4.15
N PRO A 54 -5.23 28.31 -2.88
CA PRO A 54 -3.83 28.43 -2.50
C PRO A 54 -3.00 27.19 -2.87
N ASP A 55 -1.70 27.39 -3.02
CA ASP A 55 -0.74 26.29 -3.13
C ASP A 55 -0.79 25.39 -1.88
N ILE A 56 -0.69 24.08 -2.08
CA ILE A 56 -0.82 23.09 -1.01
C ILE A 56 0.23 23.25 0.10
N THR A 57 1.40 23.81 -0.21
CA THR A 57 2.47 24.06 0.77
C THR A 57 2.10 25.15 1.78
N LYS A 58 1.02 25.90 1.55
CA LYS A 58 0.55 26.97 2.45
C LYS A 58 -0.35 26.46 3.58
N PHE A 59 -0.80 25.21 3.54
CA PHE A 59 -1.70 24.67 4.55
C PHE A 59 -0.93 24.07 5.76
N PRO A 60 -1.35 24.36 7.00
CA PRO A 60 -0.56 24.09 8.21
C PRO A 60 -0.83 22.70 8.80
N PHE A 61 -0.81 21.63 7.99
CA PHE A 61 -0.96 20.26 8.50
C PHE A 61 0.37 19.49 8.60
N ASP A 62 0.45 18.61 9.60
CA ASP A 62 1.59 17.72 9.80
C ASP A 62 1.60 16.62 8.74
N ALA A 63 2.78 16.41 8.18
CA ALA A 63 3.08 15.42 7.15
C ALA A 63 4.52 14.92 7.38
N SER A 64 4.85 14.64 8.64
CA SER A 64 6.18 14.18 9.01
C SER A 64 6.45 12.76 8.51
N LYS A 65 7.69 12.54 8.05
CA LYS A 65 8.18 11.22 7.61
C LYS A 65 8.19 10.20 8.75
N ASP A 66 8.33 10.66 9.99
CA ASP A 66 8.25 9.81 11.19
C ASP A 66 6.82 9.33 11.44
N LEU A 67 5.82 10.21 11.30
CA LEU A 67 4.41 9.83 11.38
C LEU A 67 4.04 8.87 10.25
N LEU A 68 4.55 9.09 9.04
CA LEU A 68 4.35 8.17 7.91
C LEU A 68 4.92 6.78 8.20
N THR A 69 6.19 6.71 8.62
CA THR A 69 6.89 5.44 8.87
C THR A 69 6.26 4.68 10.04
N SER A 70 5.88 5.37 11.12
CA SER A 70 5.18 4.74 12.25
C SER A 70 3.81 4.20 11.86
N TYR A 71 3.01 4.98 11.13
CA TYR A 71 1.71 4.55 10.61
C TYR A 71 1.83 3.34 9.67
N VAL A 72 2.77 3.37 8.72
CA VAL A 72 2.98 2.25 7.78
C VAL A 72 3.43 0.98 8.50
N ARG A 73 4.29 1.11 9.52
CA ARG A 73 4.70 -0.03 10.35
C ARG A 73 3.52 -0.64 11.11
N GLU A 74 2.65 0.19 11.67
CA GLU A 74 1.42 -0.28 12.32
C GLU A 74 0.47 -0.94 11.32
N ASN A 75 0.24 -0.30 10.18
CA ASN A 75 -0.64 -0.81 9.11
C ASN A 75 -0.16 -2.16 8.56
N MET A 76 1.16 -2.33 8.42
CA MET A 76 1.77 -3.61 8.04
C MET A 76 1.51 -4.70 9.07
N ASN A 77 1.61 -4.39 10.36
CA ASN A 77 1.47 -5.36 11.46
C ASN A 77 0.02 -5.60 11.92
N SER A 78 -0.93 -4.83 11.41
CA SER A 78 -2.35 -4.96 11.76
C SER A 78 -3.17 -5.40 10.54
N TYR A 79 -3.50 -4.44 9.67
CA TYR A 79 -4.34 -4.65 8.51
C TYR A 79 -3.78 -5.72 7.56
N TRP A 80 -2.50 -5.61 7.22
CA TRP A 80 -1.88 -6.55 6.27
C TRP A 80 -1.68 -7.94 6.87
N THR A 81 -1.20 -8.06 8.11
CA THR A 81 -1.11 -9.35 8.81
C THR A 81 -2.47 -10.06 8.83
N MET A 82 -3.54 -9.38 9.26
CA MET A 82 -4.88 -9.95 9.26
C MET A 82 -5.36 -10.34 7.86
N ARG A 83 -5.00 -9.56 6.83
CA ARG A 83 -5.36 -9.90 5.44
C ARG A 83 -4.63 -11.15 4.94
N VAL A 84 -3.34 -11.27 5.24
CA VAL A 84 -2.54 -12.45 4.88
C VAL A 84 -3.06 -13.70 5.57
N GLU A 85 -3.43 -13.61 6.85
CA GLU A 85 -4.06 -14.73 7.59
C GLU A 85 -5.39 -15.16 6.95
N ARG A 86 -6.22 -14.23 6.48
CA ARG A 86 -7.47 -14.56 5.77
C ARG A 86 -7.19 -15.27 4.45
N LEU A 87 -6.20 -14.79 3.68
CA LEU A 87 -5.79 -15.41 2.42
C LEU A 87 -5.19 -16.81 2.63
N GLU A 88 -4.43 -17.01 3.69
CA GLU A 88 -3.92 -18.32 4.07
C GLU A 88 -5.06 -19.27 4.45
N ASN A 89 -6.02 -18.81 5.24
CA ASN A 89 -7.17 -19.62 5.65
C ASN A 89 -8.06 -20.03 4.46
N SER A 90 -8.10 -19.25 3.37
CA SER A 90 -8.84 -19.64 2.17
C SER A 90 -8.17 -20.77 1.38
N LEU A 91 -6.85 -20.99 1.53
CA LEU A 91 -6.16 -22.11 0.86
C LEU A 91 -6.64 -23.49 1.33
N ASN A 92 -7.17 -23.56 2.55
CA ASN A 92 -7.69 -24.78 3.17
C ASN A 92 -9.18 -25.04 2.86
N ARG A 93 -9.80 -24.19 2.04
CA ARG A 93 -11.20 -24.30 1.62
C ARG A 93 -11.28 -24.51 0.11
N ASP A 94 -12.43 -24.98 -0.37
CA ASP A 94 -12.69 -25.01 -1.81
C ASP A 94 -12.69 -23.57 -2.35
N MET A 95 -11.71 -23.27 -3.21
CA MET A 95 -11.52 -21.96 -3.81
C MET A 95 -12.57 -21.72 -4.89
N ASN A 96 -13.72 -21.17 -4.51
CA ASN A 96 -14.80 -20.78 -5.44
C ASN A 96 -14.59 -19.39 -6.06
N HIS A 97 -13.34 -18.98 -6.26
CA HIS A 97 -13.00 -17.70 -6.88
C HIS A 97 -12.60 -17.89 -8.34
N SER A 98 -13.02 -16.95 -9.19
CA SER A 98 -12.56 -16.89 -10.57
C SER A 98 -11.08 -16.54 -10.64
N SER A 99 -10.41 -16.96 -11.72
CA SER A 99 -9.00 -16.61 -11.96
C SER A 99 -8.77 -15.09 -12.05
N LYS A 100 -9.80 -14.33 -12.43
CA LYS A 100 -9.77 -12.86 -12.45
C LYS A 100 -9.70 -12.28 -11.04
N GLU A 101 -10.59 -12.71 -10.15
CA GLU A 101 -10.58 -12.27 -8.73
C GLU A 101 -9.25 -12.64 -8.06
N ILE A 102 -8.73 -13.83 -8.35
CA ILE A 102 -7.42 -14.25 -7.82
C ILE A 102 -6.30 -13.35 -8.35
N SER A 103 -6.34 -12.98 -9.63
CA SER A 103 -5.34 -12.06 -10.20
C SER A 103 -5.40 -10.67 -9.56
N GLU A 104 -6.61 -10.14 -9.38
CA GLU A 104 -6.83 -8.86 -8.71
C GLU A 104 -6.30 -8.90 -7.26
N GLU A 105 -6.56 -9.99 -6.53
CA GLU A 105 -6.06 -10.19 -5.16
C GLU A 105 -4.54 -10.34 -5.07
N VAL A 106 -3.92 -11.06 -6.01
CA VAL A 106 -2.45 -11.22 -6.10
C VAL A 106 -1.79 -9.87 -6.36
N GLU A 107 -2.21 -9.14 -7.40
CA GLU A 107 -1.66 -7.81 -7.73
C GLU A 107 -1.80 -6.86 -6.55
N TRP A 108 -2.99 -6.81 -5.98
CA TRP A 108 -3.32 -5.85 -4.95
C TRP A 108 -2.53 -6.13 -3.67
N THR A 109 -2.38 -7.40 -3.30
CA THR A 109 -1.67 -7.80 -2.08
C THR A 109 -0.16 -7.66 -2.22
N VAL A 110 0.42 -8.20 -3.29
CA VAL A 110 1.88 -8.19 -3.52
C VAL A 110 2.38 -6.76 -3.67
N LEU A 111 1.78 -5.97 -4.57
CA LEU A 111 2.22 -4.58 -4.80
C LEU A 111 1.82 -3.65 -3.65
N GLY A 112 0.71 -3.95 -2.95
CA GLY A 112 0.29 -3.22 -1.76
C GLY A 112 1.32 -3.30 -0.63
N LEU A 113 1.80 -4.51 -0.33
CA LEU A 113 2.85 -4.72 0.68
C LEU A 113 4.23 -4.23 0.23
N LEU A 114 4.57 -4.33 -1.06
CA LEU A 114 5.80 -3.73 -1.58
C LEU A 114 5.82 -2.20 -1.44
N ARG A 115 4.67 -1.52 -1.55
CA ARG A 115 4.60 -0.07 -1.24
C ARG A 115 4.90 0.21 0.23
N GLN A 116 4.41 -0.63 1.14
CA GLN A 116 4.75 -0.49 2.56
C GLN A 116 6.26 -0.71 2.78
N TYR A 117 6.84 -1.74 2.18
CA TYR A 117 8.29 -2.01 2.24
C TYR A 117 9.11 -0.81 1.74
N PHE A 118 8.78 -0.25 0.57
CA PHE A 118 9.41 0.95 0.06
C PHE A 118 9.33 2.11 1.06
N THR A 119 8.14 2.38 1.60
CA THR A 119 7.97 3.48 2.55
C THR A 119 8.78 3.28 3.83
N LEU A 120 8.87 2.06 4.36
CA LEU A 120 9.71 1.78 5.53
C LEU A 120 11.21 1.91 5.26
N LYS A 121 11.64 1.69 4.01
CA LYS A 121 13.04 1.78 3.59
C LYS A 121 13.47 3.20 3.27
N GLU A 122 12.64 3.93 2.53
CA GLU A 122 12.98 5.22 1.92
C GLU A 122 12.32 6.42 2.60
N SER A 123 11.35 6.19 3.51
CA SER A 123 10.53 7.25 4.11
C SER A 123 9.87 8.15 3.05
N ASP A 124 9.34 7.53 2.00
CA ASP A 124 8.64 8.15 0.86
C ASP A 124 7.53 7.19 0.37
N ILE A 125 6.63 7.69 -0.47
CA ILE A 125 5.46 7.00 -0.99
C ILE A 125 5.59 6.87 -2.50
N THR A 126 5.51 5.64 -3.00
CA THR A 126 5.67 5.33 -4.42
C THR A 126 4.40 4.69 -5.01
N SER A 127 4.36 4.56 -6.34
CA SER A 127 3.29 3.85 -7.05
C SER A 127 3.40 2.32 -6.87
N LYS A 128 2.34 1.58 -7.22
CA LYS A 128 2.39 0.10 -7.21
C LYS A 128 3.43 -0.46 -8.18
N ALA A 129 3.59 0.17 -9.35
CA ALA A 129 4.55 -0.29 -10.37
C ALA A 129 5.99 -0.08 -9.89
N GLU A 130 6.32 1.13 -9.44
CA GLU A 130 7.66 1.45 -8.91
C GLU A 130 7.99 0.63 -7.65
N ALA A 131 7.01 0.35 -6.78
CA ALA A 131 7.21 -0.55 -5.64
C ALA A 131 7.56 -1.98 -6.08
N GLY A 132 6.93 -2.47 -7.16
CA GLY A 132 7.25 -3.76 -7.77
C GLY A 132 8.70 -3.81 -8.26
N GLU A 133 9.10 -2.82 -9.06
CA GLU A 133 10.47 -2.71 -9.58
C GLU A 133 11.50 -2.56 -8.46
N TYR A 134 11.22 -1.74 -7.45
CA TYR A 134 12.06 -1.61 -6.26
C TYR A 134 12.21 -2.95 -5.52
N GLY A 135 11.13 -3.74 -5.42
CA GLY A 135 11.15 -5.08 -4.84
C GLY A 135 12.07 -6.03 -5.60
N LEU A 136 12.04 -6.02 -6.94
CA LEU A 136 12.94 -6.83 -7.78
C LEU A 136 14.42 -6.47 -7.55
N LEU A 137 14.72 -5.20 -7.33
CA LEU A 137 16.10 -4.74 -7.10
C LEU A 137 16.64 -5.06 -5.70
N ASN A 138 15.78 -5.14 -4.69
CA ASN A 138 16.20 -5.17 -3.27
C ASN A 138 15.86 -6.47 -2.52
N LEU A 139 15.00 -7.32 -3.07
CA LEU A 139 14.58 -8.57 -2.43
C LEU A 139 15.24 -9.79 -3.11
N PRO A 140 15.41 -10.91 -2.37
CA PRO A 140 16.00 -12.14 -2.92
C PRO A 140 15.29 -12.64 -4.18
N GLU A 141 16.06 -13.15 -5.14
CA GLU A 141 15.57 -13.61 -6.46
C GLU A 141 14.43 -14.64 -6.40
N ARG A 142 14.38 -15.45 -5.33
CA ARG A 142 13.29 -16.42 -5.14
C ARG A 142 11.89 -15.78 -5.06
N TRP A 143 11.81 -14.47 -4.83
CA TRP A 143 10.56 -13.71 -4.83
C TRP A 143 10.25 -13.02 -6.15
N HIS A 144 11.20 -12.94 -7.06
CA HIS A 144 10.98 -12.27 -8.35
C HIS A 144 9.81 -12.85 -9.15
N PRO A 145 9.57 -14.18 -9.19
CA PRO A 145 8.43 -14.73 -9.93
C PRO A 145 7.07 -14.15 -9.50
N ILE A 146 6.80 -14.06 -8.20
CA ILE A 146 5.51 -13.53 -7.70
C ILE A 146 5.42 -12.01 -7.84
N ILE A 147 6.55 -11.29 -7.76
CA ILE A 147 6.59 -9.85 -8.01
C ILE A 147 6.33 -9.54 -9.50
N HIS A 148 6.96 -10.29 -10.41
CA HIS A 148 6.71 -10.17 -11.85
C HIS A 148 5.26 -10.52 -12.21
N GLU A 149 4.70 -11.55 -11.59
CA GLU A 149 3.29 -11.91 -11.77
C GLU A 149 2.37 -10.73 -11.44
N ALA A 150 2.58 -10.10 -10.28
CA ALA A 150 1.81 -8.93 -9.86
C ALA A 150 1.98 -7.72 -10.81
N LEU A 151 3.20 -7.45 -11.28
CA LEU A 151 3.49 -6.40 -12.27
C LEU A 151 2.85 -6.67 -13.64
N ASN A 152 2.85 -7.94 -14.07
CA ASN A 152 2.22 -8.35 -15.33
C ASN A 152 0.71 -8.17 -15.27
N ILE A 153 0.05 -8.60 -14.18
CA ILE A 153 -1.38 -8.38 -13.96
C ILE A 153 -1.69 -6.88 -14.01
N ARG A 154 -0.93 -6.06 -13.28
CA ARG A 154 -1.12 -4.60 -13.25
C ARG A 154 -1.02 -3.96 -14.62
N SER A 155 -0.12 -4.46 -15.45
CA SER A 155 0.14 -3.95 -16.80
C SER A 155 -0.74 -4.59 -17.87
N ASN A 156 -1.72 -5.43 -17.49
CA ASN A 156 -2.52 -6.24 -18.40
C ASN A 156 -1.69 -7.08 -19.38
N LYS A 157 -0.51 -7.56 -18.94
CA LYS A 157 0.34 -8.45 -19.71
C LYS A 157 -0.08 -9.89 -19.44
N TYR A 158 -0.41 -10.63 -20.50
CA TYR A 158 -0.80 -12.04 -20.42
C TYR A 158 0.43 -12.96 -20.46
N VAL A 159 1.23 -12.93 -19.39
CA VAL A 159 2.37 -13.84 -19.20
C VAL A 159 2.02 -14.80 -18.05
N LYS A 160 2.00 -16.10 -18.32
CA LYS A 160 1.77 -17.12 -17.28
C LYS A 160 3.10 -17.49 -16.63
N LEU A 161 3.34 -17.03 -15.40
CA LEU A 161 4.48 -17.47 -14.59
C LEU A 161 4.16 -18.64 -13.64
N PHE A 162 2.86 -18.86 -13.40
CA PHE A 162 2.34 -19.95 -12.58
C PHE A 162 1.32 -20.76 -13.38
N GLN A 163 1.29 -22.07 -13.15
CA GLN A 163 0.40 -22.96 -13.90
C GLN A 163 -1.01 -22.98 -13.29
N PHE A 164 -1.10 -22.90 -11.97
CA PHE A 164 -2.36 -23.00 -11.24
C PHE A 164 -2.60 -21.81 -10.32
N ASP A 165 -3.86 -21.38 -10.22
CA ASP A 165 -4.22 -20.26 -9.34
C ASP A 165 -3.92 -20.54 -7.86
N LYS A 166 -4.01 -21.80 -7.43
CA LYS A 166 -3.63 -22.20 -6.07
C LYS A 166 -2.15 -21.94 -5.77
N GLU A 167 -1.26 -22.08 -6.77
CA GLU A 167 0.17 -21.77 -6.62
C GLU A 167 0.39 -20.27 -6.43
N ARG A 168 -0.33 -19.44 -7.19
CA ARG A 168 -0.25 -17.96 -7.10
C ARG A 168 -0.65 -17.48 -5.71
N VAL A 169 -1.73 -18.03 -5.17
CA VAL A 169 -2.19 -17.69 -3.81
C VAL A 169 -1.19 -18.18 -2.77
N LEU A 170 -0.70 -19.42 -2.88
CA LEU A 170 0.29 -19.97 -1.96
C LEU A 170 1.58 -19.13 -1.95
N GLU A 171 2.13 -18.79 -3.11
CA GLU A 171 3.33 -17.96 -3.21
C GLU A 171 3.10 -16.54 -2.72
N THR A 172 1.90 -15.97 -2.94
CA THR A 172 1.51 -14.69 -2.35
C THR A 172 1.55 -14.76 -0.81
N VAL A 173 0.95 -15.78 -0.20
CA VAL A 173 0.97 -15.95 1.27
C VAL A 173 2.41 -16.08 1.78
N LYS A 174 3.24 -16.91 1.15
CA LYS A 174 4.65 -17.07 1.57
C LYS A 174 5.43 -15.76 1.44
N PHE A 175 5.26 -15.04 0.33
CA PHE A 175 5.94 -13.78 0.06
C PHE A 175 5.58 -12.70 1.08
N THR A 176 4.29 -12.55 1.34
CA THR A 176 3.77 -11.50 2.21
C THR A 176 4.18 -11.72 3.66
N LYS A 177 4.16 -12.97 4.15
CA LYS A 177 4.71 -13.31 5.48
C LYS A 177 6.17 -12.95 5.61
N TYR A 178 6.99 -13.38 4.64
CA TYR A 178 8.40 -13.01 4.62
C TYR A 178 8.62 -11.50 4.60
N LEU A 179 7.84 -10.76 3.82
CA LEU A 179 8.06 -9.33 3.66
C LEU A 179 7.70 -8.58 4.96
N ILE A 180 6.62 -8.99 5.64
CA ILE A 180 6.25 -8.47 6.97
C ILE A 180 7.37 -8.76 7.98
N ASP A 181 7.83 -10.02 8.06
CA ASP A 181 8.92 -10.42 8.96
C ASP A 181 10.21 -9.68 8.64
N HIS A 182 10.55 -9.56 7.36
CA HIS A 182 11.73 -8.83 6.90
C HIS A 182 11.66 -7.38 7.34
N CYS A 183 10.52 -6.70 7.12
CA CYS A 183 10.31 -5.31 7.50
C CYS A 183 10.42 -5.07 9.00
N ASN A 184 9.90 -5.99 9.81
CA ASN A 184 9.99 -5.93 11.27
C ASN A 184 11.43 -6.08 11.78
N ASN A 185 12.28 -6.78 11.00
CA ASN A 185 13.69 -6.98 11.32
C ASN A 185 14.64 -5.96 10.67
N ILE A 186 14.13 -5.02 9.86
CA ILE A 186 14.92 -3.88 9.40
C ILE A 186 15.23 -3.02 10.62
N LYS A 187 16.47 -3.10 11.12
CA LYS A 187 16.96 -2.12 12.10
C LYS A 187 16.76 -0.74 11.50
N CYS A 188 16.06 0.14 12.22
CA CYS A 188 15.94 1.54 11.87
C CYS A 188 17.36 2.07 11.63
N GLY A 189 17.74 2.21 10.36
CA GLY A 189 19.09 2.61 9.99
C GLY A 189 19.28 4.03 10.48
N ARG A 190 20.11 4.22 11.52
CA ARG A 190 20.80 5.50 11.68
C ARG A 190 21.59 5.69 10.40
N THR A 191 21.11 6.56 9.52
CA THR A 191 21.88 7.07 8.39
C THR A 191 23.22 7.54 8.92
N ASN A 192 24.29 6.81 8.62
CA ASN A 192 25.63 7.34 8.62
C ASN A 192 25.65 8.44 7.56
N ARG A 193 25.33 9.68 7.96
CA ARG A 193 25.67 10.85 7.16
C ARG A 193 27.18 10.90 7.10
N VAL A 194 27.72 10.52 5.96
CA VAL A 194 29.09 10.87 5.57
C VAL A 194 29.12 12.39 5.55
N LYS A 195 29.86 12.98 6.50
CA LYS A 195 30.24 14.38 6.44
C LYS A 195 31.26 14.50 5.32
N TYR A 196 30.91 15.26 4.28
CA TYR A 196 31.89 15.96 3.46
C TYR A 196 32.02 17.38 4.00
#